data_AF-A0A656HBI5-F1
#
_entry.id   AF-A0A656HBI5-F1
#
_cell.length_a   1.000
_cell.length_b   1.000
_cell.length_c   1.000
_cell.angle_alpha   90.00
_cell.angle_beta   90.00
_cell.angle_gamma   90.00
#
_symmetry.space_group_name_H-M   'P 1'
#
loop_
_entity.id
_entity.type
_entity.pdbx_description
1 polymer ?
#
loop_
_entity_poly.entity_id
_entity_poly.type
_entity_poly.pdbx_seq_one_letter_code
_entity_poly.pdbx_strand_id
1 'polypeptide(L)' 'MPNTVKLHRVLRAPAEQVYRAFLDPDAMVKWIPPHGFTGNMHHQDACAGCCWHNWSKRKFRMDETLLT' A
#
# COMPACT_ATOMS: atom_id res chain seq x y z
N MET A 1 17.54 -2.76 21.62
CA MET A 1 17.37 -1.97 20.39
C MET A 1 15.95 -1.40 20.39
N PRO A 2 15.72 -0.10 20.14
CA PRO A 2 14.36 0.43 20.06
C PRO A 2 13.68 -0.04 18.77
N ASN A 3 12.46 -0.57 18.87
CA ASN A 3 11.67 -1.09 17.73
C ASN A 3 10.96 0.03 16.94
N THR A 4 11.59 1.20 16.82
CA THR A 4 11.00 2.38 16.19
C THR A 4 11.67 2.66 14.85
N VAL A 5 10.87 2.70 13.79
CA VAL A 5 11.31 3.06 12.43
C VAL A 5 10.70 4.42 12.07
N LYS A 6 11.53 5.36 11.56
CA LYS A 6 11.09 6.67 11.08
C LYS A 6 11.35 6.79 9.58
N LEU A 7 10.34 7.21 8.82
CA LEU A 7 10.40 7.40 7.37
C LEU A 7 10.15 8.88 7.04
N HIS A 8 11.09 9.53 6.37
CA HIS A 8 10.95 10.91 5.88
C HIS A 8 11.10 10.93 4.36
N ARG A 9 10.14 11.53 3.64
CA ARG A 9 10.12 11.64 2.17
C ARG A 9 9.61 13.01 1.77
N VAL A 10 10.23 13.59 0.75
CA VAL A 10 9.75 14.81 0.08
C VAL A 10 9.07 14.37 -1.20
N LEU A 11 7.77 14.66 -1.32
CA LEU A 11 6.96 14.29 -2.47
C LEU A 11 6.52 15.55 -3.21
N ARG A 12 6.62 15.53 -4.54
CA ARG A 12 6.12 16.62 -5.40
C ARG A 12 4.62 16.42 -5.66
N ALA A 13 3.80 16.66 -4.65
CA ALA A 13 2.36 16.58 -4.74
C ALA A 13 1.70 17.51 -3.70
N PRO A 14 0.48 18.00 -3.95
CA PRO A 14 -0.32 18.65 -2.91
C PRO A 14 -0.57 17.70 -1.73
N ALA A 15 -0.57 18.22 -0.51
CA ALA A 15 -0.77 17.42 0.71
C ALA A 15 -2.06 16.60 0.69
N GLU A 16 -3.14 17.16 0.14
CA GLU A 16 -4.44 16.48 0.00
C GLU A 16 -4.34 15.21 -0.86
N GLN A 17 -3.54 15.21 -1.93
CA GLN A 17 -3.35 14.01 -2.76
C GLN A 17 -2.56 12.94 -2.02
N VAL A 18 -1.55 13.37 -1.24
CA VAL A 18 -0.78 12.44 -0.41
C VAL A 18 -1.70 11.81 0.63
N TYR A 19 -2.53 12.59 1.32
CA TYR A 19 -3.48 12.09 2.31
C TYR A 19 -4.46 11.09 1.69
N ARG A 20 -5.07 11.42 0.55
CA ARG A 20 -5.99 10.53 -0.18
C ARG A 20 -5.34 9.21 -0.60
N ALA A 21 -4.06 9.19 -0.95
CA ALA A 21 -3.36 7.95 -1.30
C ALA A 21 -3.32 6.92 -0.16
N PHE A 22 -3.53 7.34 1.09
CA PHE A 22 -3.65 6.46 2.26
C PHE A 22 -5.10 6.12 2.64
N LEU A 23 -6.09 6.71 2.00
CA LEU A 23 -7.52 6.50 2.28
C LEU A 23 -8.26 5.88 1.10
N ASP A 24 -7.70 5.95 -0.09
CA ASP A 24 -8.30 5.38 -1.29
C ASP A 24 -7.82 3.92 -1.47
N PRO A 25 -8.73 2.93 -1.42
CA PRO A 25 -8.38 1.53 -1.58
C PRO A 25 -7.56 1.22 -2.84
N ASP A 26 -7.93 1.84 -3.96
CA ASP A 26 -7.34 1.58 -5.28
C ASP A 26 -5.93 2.18 -5.37
N ALA A 27 -5.73 3.36 -4.76
CA ALA A 27 -4.40 3.92 -4.60
C ALA A 27 -3.54 3.01 -3.72
N MET A 28 -4.04 2.58 -2.57
CA MET A 28 -3.29 1.78 -1.61
C MET A 28 -2.80 0.45 -2.20
N VAL A 29 -3.64 -0.30 -2.92
CA VAL A 29 -3.22 -1.56 -3.55
C VAL A 29 -2.18 -1.37 -4.65
N LYS A 30 -2.04 -0.15 -5.19
CA LYS A 30 -1.05 0.16 -6.22
C LYS A 30 0.32 0.52 -5.64
N TRP A 31 0.37 1.26 -4.52
CA TRP A 31 1.64 1.82 -4.02
C TRP A 31 2.16 1.16 -2.74
N ILE A 32 1.31 0.56 -1.90
CA ILE A 32 1.74 -0.08 -0.63
C ILE A 32 2.46 -1.42 -0.88
N PRO A 33 2.02 -2.30 -1.80
CA PRO A 33 2.74 -3.54 -2.04
C PRO A 33 4.19 -3.27 -2.45
N PRO A 34 5.17 -3.91 -1.78
CA PRO A 34 6.54 -3.86 -2.24
C PRO A 34 6.67 -4.45 -3.65
N HIS A 35 7.75 -4.11 -4.34
CA HIS A 35 8.05 -4.70 -5.65
C HIS A 35 7.96 -6.23 -5.62
N GLY A 36 7.30 -6.80 -6.64
CA GLY A 36 7.04 -8.25 -6.74
C GLY A 36 5.83 -8.75 -5.94
N PHE A 37 5.03 -7.86 -5.36
CA PHE A 37 3.78 -8.20 -4.68
C PHE A 37 2.59 -7.50 -5.33
N THR A 38 1.42 -8.14 -5.25
CA THR A 38 0.12 -7.52 -5.54
C THR A 38 -0.66 -7.36 -4.25
N GLY A 39 -1.47 -6.31 -4.15
CA GLY A 39 -2.39 -6.06 -3.04
C GLY A 39 -3.84 -6.23 -3.47
N ASN A 40 -4.71 -6.70 -2.58
CA ASN A 40 -6.16 -6.69 -2.77
C ASN A 40 -6.82 -6.12 -1.51
N MET A 41 -7.68 -5.12 -1.67
CA MET A 41 -8.48 -4.56 -0.58
C MET A 41 -9.81 -5.30 -0.48
N HIS A 42 -10.13 -5.85 0.69
CA HIS A 42 -11.41 -6.54 0.89
C HIS A 42 -12.43 -5.67 1.62
N HIS A 43 -12.01 -4.89 2.61
CA HIS A 43 -12.86 -3.92 3.29
C HIS A 43 -12.02 -2.76 3.81
N GLN A 44 -12.55 -1.53 3.74
CA GLN A 44 -11.92 -0.35 4.31
C GLN A 44 -12.98 0.66 4.74
N ASP A 45 -12.85 1.15 5.97
CA ASP A 45 -13.60 2.28 6.49
C ASP A 45 -12.65 3.31 7.09
N ALA A 46 -12.46 4.42 6.38
CA ALA A 46 -11.40 5.39 6.63
C ALA A 46 -11.87 6.52 7.56
N CYS A 47 -12.33 6.16 8.76
CA CYS A 47 -12.76 7.12 9.78
C CYS A 47 -12.05 6.91 11.12
N ALA A 48 -12.02 7.97 11.92
CA ALA A 48 -11.44 7.92 13.26
C ALA A 48 -12.20 6.92 14.13
N GLY A 49 -11.49 5.94 14.69
CA GLY A 49 -12.06 4.88 15.51
C GLY A 49 -12.67 3.71 14.72
N CYS A 50 -12.66 3.78 13.39
CA CYS A 50 -13.16 2.72 12.52
C CYS A 50 -12.12 1.61 12.32
N CYS A 51 -12.58 0.39 12.03
CA CYS A 51 -11.72 -0.77 11.90
C CYS A 51 -11.40 -1.03 10.43
N TRP A 52 -10.12 -1.13 10.10
CA TRP A 52 -9.70 -1.66 8.81
C TRP A 52 -9.52 -3.18 8.94
N HIS A 53 -10.33 -3.97 8.20
CA HIS A 53 -10.25 -5.43 8.25
C HIS A 53 -9.99 -6.01 6.86
N ASN A 54 -9.05 -6.96 6.80
CA ASN A 54 -8.77 -7.79 5.63
C ASN A 54 -8.18 -7.02 4.43
N TRP A 55 -6.85 -6.82 4.44
CA TRP A 55 -6.05 -6.53 3.25
C TRP A 55 -5.04 -7.66 3.06
N SER A 56 -4.89 -8.14 1.83
CA SER A 56 -3.97 -9.24 1.51
C SER A 56 -2.90 -8.81 0.51
N LYS A 57 -1.68 -9.31 0.71
CA LYS A 57 -0.59 -9.20 -0.26
C LYS A 57 -0.20 -10.59 -0.74
N ARG A 58 -0.17 -10.79 -2.05
CA ARG A 58 0.32 -12.05 -2.65
C ARG A 58 1.64 -11.80 -3.36
N LYS A 59 2.61 -12.68 -3.12
CA LYS A 59 3.89 -12.67 -3.84
C LYS A 59 3.64 -13.18 -5.25
N PHE A 60 4.00 -12.39 -6.26
CA PHE A 60 4.03 -12.90 -7.62
C PHE A 60 5.19 -13.88 -7.71
N ARG A 61 4.92 -15.13 -8.10
CA ARG A 61 5.96 -16.03 -8.60
C ARG A 61 6.09 -15.69 -10.07
N MET A 62 7.13 -14.94 -10.40
CA MET A 62 7.54 -14.76 -11.79
C MET A 62 8.09 -16.12 -12.23
N ASP A 63 7.36 -16.82 -13.10
CA ASP A 63 7.92 -17.95 -13.84
C ASP A 63 8.86 -17.42 -14.91
N GLU A 64 10.02 -18.06 -15.05
CA GLU A 64 11.12 -17.69 -15.95
C GLU A 64 10.80 -17.95 -17.44
N THR A 65 9.58 -17.63 -17.89
CA THR A 65 9.07 -18.00 -19.24
C THR A 65 8.74 -16.80 -20.13
N LEU A 66 9.00 -15.56 -19.69
CA LEU A 66 8.76 -14.35 -20.50
C LEU A 66 10.01 -13.46 -20.67
N LEU A 67 11.18 -14.08 -20.79
CA LEU A 67 12.38 -13.47 -21.38
C LEU A 67 12.77 -14.23 -22.65
N THR A 68 11.92 -14.14 -23.67
CA THR A 68 12.25 -14.43 -25.09
C THR A 68 11.59 -13.38 -25.95
#